data_AF-A0A1V4XPH8-F1
#
_entry.id   AF-A0A1V4XPH8-F1
#
_cell.length_a   1.000
_cell.length_b   1.000
_cell.length_c   1.000
_cell.angle_alpha   90.00
_cell.angle_beta   90.00
_cell.angle_gamma   90.00
#
_symmetry.space_group_name_H-M   'P 1'
#
loop_
_entity.id
_entity.type
_entity.pdbx_description
1 polymer ?
#
loop_
_entity_poly.entity_id
_entity_poly.type
_entity_poly.pdbx_seq_one_letter_code
_entity_poly.pdbx_strand_id
1 'polypeptide(L)'
;MEEIATYSVPPQPPDARPLTAAEIRAQVNLIQEVMKAVMKDGHHYGQIPGAGNKPVLFKAGAEKLLFTFRLSADPEIEDLSTGDGIRYRVRCKVYDRTGAYLGAGVGECSSDEEKYRWRAAVCKEEYDETPEDRRRMKYAKRRDGGTYRIAQVRTTPADLANTILKMAKKRAQIDAALTVTAASDIFAQDLEDLPEELREAVAENAANKENGKAAPEPPKPKAAPAAGQPPSENQLKAIFAMCRKLGVTDDFEVHRKASRLAGVPEPEVLPSLKSLTYAQASAVIKALQEELEG
;
A
#
# COMPACT_ATOMS: atom_id res chain seq x y z
N MET A 1 15.48 23.00 27.38
CA MET A 1 14.22 22.25 27.46
C MET A 1 13.57 22.41 26.10
N GLU A 2 13.61 21.37 25.25
CA GLU A 2 12.84 21.38 24.00
C GLU A 2 11.37 21.39 24.38
N GLU A 3 10.65 22.40 23.91
CA GLU A 3 9.21 22.50 24.06
C GLU A 3 8.61 21.34 23.27
N ILE A 4 8.10 20.32 23.98
CA ILE A 4 7.36 19.23 23.36
C ILE A 4 6.18 19.91 22.67
N ALA A 5 6.11 19.86 21.34
CA ALA A 5 4.98 20.38 20.57
C ALA A 5 3.69 19.76 21.12
N THR A 6 2.97 20.50 21.96
CA THR A 6 1.79 19.99 22.63
C THR A 6 0.66 19.93 21.63
N TYR A 7 0.12 18.73 21.43
CA TYR A 7 -1.05 18.51 20.60
C TYR A 7 -2.29 18.97 21.39
N SER A 8 -2.74 20.21 21.15
CA SER A 8 -4.07 20.63 21.56
C SER A 8 -5.08 20.03 20.58
N VAL A 9 -5.73 18.94 20.97
CA VAL A 9 -6.87 18.40 20.23
C VAL A 9 -8.09 19.24 20.62
N PRO A 10 -8.69 20.03 19.70
CA PRO A 10 -9.91 20.75 20.03
C PRO A 10 -11.00 19.72 20.40
N PRO A 11 -11.86 20.03 21.38
CA PRO A 11 -12.88 19.10 21.84
C PRO A 11 -13.80 18.70 20.69
N GLN A 12 -14.07 17.39 20.59
CA GLN A 12 -15.08 16.88 19.66
C GLN A 12 -16.43 17.52 20.00
N PRO A 13 -17.26 17.87 19.00
CA PRO A 13 -18.58 18.42 19.27
C PRO A 13 -19.38 17.44 20.16
N PRO A 14 -20.05 17.94 21.22
CA PRO A 14 -20.59 17.11 22.30
C PRO A 14 -21.71 16.13 21.88
N ASP A 15 -22.27 16.27 20.67
CA ASP A 15 -23.44 15.52 20.18
C ASP A 15 -23.15 14.54 19.03
N ALA A 16 -21.88 14.26 18.71
CA ALA A 16 -21.57 13.32 17.63
C ALA A 16 -21.76 11.86 18.09
N ARG A 17 -22.92 11.25 17.79
CA ARG A 17 -23.06 9.80 17.89
C ARG A 17 -21.99 9.10 17.02
N PRO A 18 -21.50 7.92 17.42
CA PRO A 18 -20.62 7.15 16.56
C PRO A 18 -21.25 6.84 15.19
N LEU A 19 -20.42 6.80 14.15
CA LEU A 19 -20.82 6.33 12.83
C LEU A 19 -21.04 4.82 12.86
N THR A 20 -22.07 4.37 12.16
CA THR A 20 -22.35 2.95 11.95
C THR A 20 -21.42 2.35 10.90
N ALA A 21 -21.26 1.02 10.92
CA ALA A 21 -20.50 0.32 9.88
C ALA A 21 -21.06 0.54 8.46
N ALA A 22 -22.37 0.80 8.33
CA ALA A 22 -22.99 1.12 7.04
C ALA A 22 -22.57 2.50 6.52
N GLU A 23 -22.52 3.49 7.40
CA GLU A 23 -22.06 4.86 7.07
C GLU A 23 -20.57 4.88 6.69
N ILE A 24 -19.72 4.18 7.46
CA ILE A 24 -18.28 4.04 7.14
C ILE A 24 -18.09 3.37 5.78
N ARG A 25 -18.85 2.30 5.49
CA ARG A 25 -18.79 1.60 4.20
C ARG A 25 -19.25 2.50 3.05
N ALA A 26 -20.29 3.31 3.26
CA ALA A 26 -20.76 4.26 2.25
C ALA A 26 -19.68 5.29 1.90
N GLN A 27 -18.94 5.79 2.90
CA GLN A 27 -17.82 6.70 2.68
C GLN A 27 -16.68 6.04 1.89
N VAL A 28 -16.28 4.82 2.25
CA VAL A 28 -15.25 4.07 1.50
C VAL A 28 -15.68 3.83 0.05
N ASN A 29 -16.94 3.42 -0.16
CA ASN A 29 -17.49 3.22 -1.51
C ASN A 29 -17.45 4.49 -2.34
N LEU A 30 -17.78 5.64 -1.75
CA LEU A 30 -17.70 6.94 -2.42
C LEU A 30 -16.26 7.27 -2.85
N ILE A 31 -15.26 7.02 -1.99
CA ILE A 31 -13.85 7.23 -2.34
C ILE A 31 -13.46 6.34 -3.52
N GLN A 32 -13.85 5.06 -3.49
CA GLN A 32 -13.55 4.13 -4.59
C GLN A 32 -14.25 4.52 -5.90
N GLU A 33 -15.48 5.04 -5.83
CA GLU A 33 -16.21 5.55 -6.99
C GLU A 33 -15.50 6.77 -7.59
N VAL A 34 -15.14 7.75 -6.77
CA VAL A 34 -14.39 8.95 -7.19
C VAL A 34 -13.04 8.54 -7.79
N MET A 35 -12.34 7.59 -7.15
CA MET A 35 -11.08 7.07 -7.66
C MET A 35 -11.22 6.46 -9.06
N LYS A 36 -12.30 5.70 -9.31
CA LYS A 36 -12.56 5.08 -10.62
C LYS A 36 -13.06 6.09 -11.66
N ALA A 37 -13.93 7.02 -11.27
CA ALA A 37 -14.63 7.90 -12.20
C ALA A 37 -13.81 9.14 -12.59
N VAL A 38 -13.01 9.68 -11.66
CA VAL A 38 -12.35 10.97 -11.86
C VAL A 38 -10.86 10.97 -11.59
N MET A 39 -10.29 9.97 -10.93
CA MET A 39 -8.85 9.86 -10.75
C MET A 39 -8.20 9.02 -11.87
N LYS A 40 -6.91 9.25 -12.07
CA LYS A 40 -6.08 8.65 -13.13
C LYS A 40 -4.83 8.10 -12.48
N ASP A 41 -4.53 6.84 -12.76
CA ASP A 41 -3.29 6.18 -12.38
C ASP A 41 -2.08 6.92 -12.97
N GLY A 42 -0.99 7.00 -12.21
CA GLY A 42 0.22 7.76 -12.50
C GLY A 42 0.10 9.29 -12.32
N HIS A 43 -1.10 9.85 -12.12
CA HIS A 43 -1.30 11.30 -11.94
C HIS A 43 -1.91 11.68 -10.59
N HIS A 44 -2.97 10.98 -10.18
CA HIS A 44 -3.66 11.26 -8.91
C HIS A 44 -3.24 10.27 -7.81
N TYR A 45 -2.88 9.07 -8.21
CA TYR A 45 -2.31 8.00 -7.39
C TYR A 45 -1.40 7.15 -8.27
N GLY A 46 -0.59 6.28 -7.68
CA GLY A 46 0.20 5.32 -8.44
C GLY A 46 0.91 4.28 -7.57
N GLN A 47 1.35 3.19 -8.18
CA GLN A 47 2.18 2.20 -7.50
C GLN A 47 3.61 2.70 -7.36
N ILE A 48 4.19 2.55 -6.16
CA ILE A 48 5.57 2.92 -5.85
C ILE A 48 6.26 1.71 -5.24
N PRO A 49 7.53 1.42 -5.59
CA PRO A 49 8.27 0.34 -4.96
C PRO A 49 8.22 0.45 -3.43
N GLY A 50 7.87 -0.66 -2.77
CA GLY A 50 7.69 -0.71 -1.32
C GLY A 50 6.26 -0.45 -0.82
N ALA A 51 5.33 -0.02 -1.67
CA ALA A 51 3.93 0.25 -1.30
C ALA A 51 3.04 -1.00 -1.19
N GLY A 52 3.59 -2.19 -1.46
CA GLY A 52 2.84 -3.44 -1.53
C GLY A 52 1.75 -3.36 -2.61
N ASN A 53 0.53 -3.75 -2.25
CA ASN A 53 -0.61 -3.74 -3.18
C ASN A 53 -1.39 -2.42 -3.19
N LYS A 54 -1.14 -1.50 -2.25
CA LYS A 54 -1.90 -0.25 -2.12
C LYS A 54 -1.22 0.86 -2.93
N PRO A 55 -1.94 1.55 -3.83
CA PRO A 55 -1.37 2.70 -4.52
C PRO A 55 -1.08 3.84 -3.53
N VAL A 56 -0.08 4.65 -3.82
CA VAL A 56 0.23 5.86 -3.06
C VAL A 56 -0.60 7.02 -3.59
N LEU A 57 -1.16 7.84 -2.70
CA LEU A 57 -1.95 9.02 -3.06
C LEU A 57 -1.02 10.19 -3.41
N PHE A 58 -1.25 10.85 -4.54
CA PHE A 58 -0.50 12.05 -4.91
C PHE A 58 -1.29 13.31 -4.59
N LYS A 59 -0.62 14.46 -4.63
CA LYS A 59 -1.22 15.77 -4.34
C LYS A 59 -2.53 16.01 -5.09
N ALA A 60 -2.56 15.75 -6.40
CA ALA A 60 -3.76 15.93 -7.21
C ALA A 60 -4.91 15.00 -6.77
N GLY A 61 -4.60 13.80 -6.28
CA GLY A 61 -5.58 12.89 -5.68
C GLY A 61 -6.09 13.40 -4.33
N ALA A 62 -5.20 13.84 -3.44
CA ALA A 62 -5.57 14.42 -2.16
C ALA A 62 -6.47 15.65 -2.32
N GLU A 63 -6.16 16.55 -3.26
CA GLU A 63 -7.02 17.70 -3.59
C GLU A 63 -8.40 17.27 -4.07
N LYS A 64 -8.51 16.19 -4.86
CA LYS A 64 -9.81 15.65 -5.27
C LYS A 64 -10.60 15.05 -4.12
N LEU A 65 -9.96 14.36 -3.18
CA LEU A 65 -10.65 13.85 -2.00
C LEU A 65 -11.17 15.01 -1.13
N LEU A 66 -10.30 15.97 -0.80
CA LEU A 66 -10.70 17.16 -0.04
C LEU A 66 -11.85 17.90 -0.73
N PHE A 67 -11.78 18.09 -2.05
CA PHE A 67 -12.84 18.74 -2.81
C PHE A 67 -14.15 17.94 -2.83
N THR A 68 -14.08 16.61 -2.95
CA THR A 68 -15.25 15.69 -2.95
C THR A 68 -16.03 15.83 -1.65
N PHE A 69 -15.32 15.79 -0.52
CA PHE A 69 -15.92 15.90 0.80
C PHE A 69 -16.15 17.35 1.25
N ARG A 70 -15.89 18.34 0.38
CA ARG A 70 -16.04 19.77 0.65
C ARG A 70 -15.26 20.21 1.89
N LEU A 71 -14.05 19.68 2.03
CA LEU A 71 -13.15 19.94 3.14
C LEU A 71 -12.19 21.08 2.79
N SER A 72 -11.95 21.93 3.78
CA SER A 72 -10.99 23.04 3.69
C SER A 72 -9.72 22.65 4.41
N ALA A 73 -8.59 22.67 3.71
CA ALA A 73 -7.27 22.40 4.25
C ALA A 73 -6.53 23.72 4.53
N ASP A 74 -6.18 23.95 5.79
CA ASP A 74 -5.53 25.15 6.30
C ASP A 74 -4.12 24.83 6.83
N PRO A 75 -3.05 25.19 6.10
CA PRO A 75 -1.69 24.91 6.49
C PRO A 75 -1.14 25.96 7.46
N GLU A 76 -0.76 25.52 8.66
CA GLU A 76 0.05 26.27 9.60
C GLU A 76 1.53 25.93 9.39
N ILE A 77 2.35 26.94 9.10
CA ILE A 77 3.76 26.77 8.77
C ILE A 77 4.62 27.20 9.95
N GLU A 78 5.51 26.31 10.37
CA GLU A 78 6.58 26.57 11.33
C GLU A 78 7.91 26.60 10.56
N ASP A 79 8.60 27.74 10.61
CA ASP A 79 9.94 27.92 10.04
C ASP A 79 10.99 27.49 11.08
N LEU A 80 11.72 26.43 10.75
CA LEU A 80 12.78 25.84 11.57
C LEU A 80 14.16 26.04 10.90
N SER A 81 14.27 26.99 9.99
CA SER A 81 15.47 27.24 9.22
C SER A 81 16.60 27.78 10.11
N THR A 82 17.82 27.41 9.74
CA THR A 82 19.06 27.91 10.34
C THR A 82 19.84 28.72 9.31
N GLY A 83 20.95 29.34 9.71
CA GLY A 83 21.81 30.07 8.77
C GLY A 83 22.41 29.19 7.65
N ASP A 84 22.37 27.87 7.79
CA ASP A 84 23.01 26.93 6.87
C ASP A 84 22.04 25.86 6.33
N GLY A 85 20.74 25.97 6.62
CA GLY A 85 19.74 25.01 6.15
C GLY A 85 18.31 25.54 6.25
N ILE A 86 17.51 25.28 5.23
CA ILE A 86 16.08 25.57 5.21
C ILE A 86 15.30 24.36 5.70
N ARG A 87 14.38 24.56 6.65
CA ARG A 87 13.51 23.52 7.19
C ARG A 87 12.15 24.08 7.52
N TYR A 88 11.10 23.41 7.04
CA TYR A 88 9.72 23.76 7.37
C TYR A 88 9.01 22.55 7.95
N ARG A 89 8.26 22.78 9.04
CA ARG A 89 7.23 21.88 9.51
C ARG A 89 5.88 22.50 9.22
N VAL A 90 4.97 21.74 8.64
CA VAL A 90 3.63 22.18 8.29
C VAL A 90 2.61 21.29 8.98
N ARG A 91 1.69 21.91 9.69
CA ARG A 91 0.49 21.27 10.22
C ARG A 91 -0.69 21.68 9.35
N CYS A 92 -1.28 20.75 8.62
CA CYS A 92 -2.43 21.02 7.77
C CYS A 92 -3.71 20.65 8.51
N LYS A 93 -4.39 21.64 9.10
CA LYS A 93 -5.68 21.48 9.76
C LYS A 93 -6.77 21.36 8.70
N VAL A 94 -7.80 20.56 8.98
CA VAL A 94 -8.90 20.33 8.05
C VAL A 94 -10.21 20.64 8.73
N TYR A 95 -11.06 21.38 8.02
CA TYR A 95 -12.35 21.82 8.46
C TYR A 95 -13.44 21.39 7.49
N ASP A 96 -14.65 21.18 8.00
CA ASP A 96 -15.83 21.03 7.17
C ASP A 96 -16.38 22.39 6.69
N ARG A 97 -17.50 22.37 5.98
CA ARG A 97 -18.16 23.59 5.46
C ARG A 97 -18.75 24.49 6.56
N THR A 98 -18.97 23.96 7.76
CA THR A 98 -19.49 24.71 8.90
C THR A 98 -18.36 25.38 9.70
N GLY A 99 -17.10 25.05 9.39
CA GLY A 99 -15.93 25.48 10.15
C GLY A 99 -15.58 24.54 11.30
N ALA A 100 -16.21 23.36 11.40
CA ALA A 100 -15.88 22.37 12.41
C ALA A 100 -14.55 21.71 12.07
N TYR A 101 -13.64 21.63 13.05
CA TYR A 101 -12.36 20.96 12.90
C TYR A 101 -12.55 19.44 12.86
N LEU A 102 -11.98 18.80 11.84
CA LEU A 102 -12.08 17.35 11.64
C LEU A 102 -10.78 16.59 11.97
N GLY A 103 -9.64 17.26 11.86
CA GLY A 103 -8.33 16.64 12.06
C GLY A 103 -7.22 17.44 11.42
N ALA A 104 -6.00 16.92 11.50
CA ALA A 104 -4.85 17.52 10.86
C ALA A 104 -3.88 16.46 10.36
N GLY A 105 -3.15 16.79 9.31
CA GLY A 105 -1.95 16.07 8.88
C GLY A 105 -0.69 16.87 9.16
N VAL A 106 0.45 16.18 9.21
CA VAL A 106 1.76 16.78 9.46
C VAL A 106 2.70 16.45 8.31
N GLY A 107 3.49 17.44 7.91
CA GLY A 107 4.53 17.28 6.92
C GLY A 107 5.76 18.07 7.32
N GLU A 108 6.94 17.49 7.14
CA GLU A 108 8.19 18.18 7.34
C GLU A 108 9.05 18.03 6.08
N CYS A 109 9.80 19.05 5.72
CA CYS A 109 10.81 18.94 4.68
C CYS A 109 12.03 19.80 5.07
N SER A 110 13.22 19.31 4.74
CA SER A 110 14.48 20.01 4.98
C SER A 110 15.38 19.98 3.76
N SER A 111 16.08 21.09 3.49
CA SER A 111 17.19 21.15 2.54
C SER A 111 18.35 20.21 2.91
N ASP A 112 18.39 19.71 4.15
CA ASP A 112 19.35 18.70 4.58
C ASP A 112 19.00 17.27 4.11
N GLU A 113 17.79 17.02 3.59
CA GLU A 113 17.49 15.75 2.94
C GLU A 113 18.45 15.52 1.77
N GLU A 114 18.95 14.30 1.61
CA GLU A 114 20.07 14.02 0.69
C GLU A 114 19.82 14.51 -0.75
N LYS A 115 18.59 14.32 -1.25
CA LYS A 115 18.14 14.73 -2.59
C LYS A 115 18.14 16.24 -2.82
N TYR A 116 18.14 17.04 -1.76
CA TYR A 116 18.17 18.50 -1.80
C TYR A 116 19.56 19.03 -1.45
N ARG A 117 20.19 18.41 -0.45
CA ARG A 117 21.49 18.82 0.08
C ARG A 117 22.60 18.72 -0.96
N TRP A 118 22.53 17.73 -1.85
CA TRP A 118 23.61 17.39 -2.77
C TRP A 118 23.16 17.41 -4.22
N ARG A 119 23.95 18.08 -5.07
CA ARG A 119 23.84 18.01 -6.53
C ARG A 119 25.13 17.50 -7.13
N ALA A 120 25.06 16.96 -8.34
CA ALA A 120 26.28 16.66 -9.10
C ALA A 120 27.08 17.95 -9.33
N ALA A 121 28.39 17.86 -9.20
CA ALA A 121 29.28 18.91 -9.67
C ALA A 121 29.15 19.01 -11.20
N VAL A 122 29.14 20.23 -11.71
CA VAL A 122 29.08 20.54 -13.14
C VAL A 122 30.38 20.09 -13.82
N CYS A 123 31.52 20.29 -13.15
CA CYS A 123 32.83 19.90 -13.63
C CYS A 123 33.78 19.59 -12.46
N LYS A 124 34.99 19.13 -12.79
CA LYS A 124 36.01 18.78 -11.81
C LYS A 124 36.52 20.03 -11.07
N GLU A 125 36.67 21.13 -11.78
CA GLU A 125 37.14 22.41 -11.25
C GLU A 125 36.19 22.93 -10.17
N GLU A 126 34.87 22.91 -10.41
CA GLU A 126 33.87 23.27 -9.40
C GLU A 126 34.00 22.40 -8.15
N TYR A 127 34.17 21.08 -8.33
CA TYR A 127 34.35 20.16 -7.21
C TYR A 127 35.64 20.45 -6.43
N ASP A 128 36.76 20.69 -7.13
CA ASP A 128 38.08 20.90 -6.54
C ASP A 128 38.19 22.25 -5.81
N GLU A 129 37.49 23.30 -6.29
CA GLU A 129 37.40 24.62 -5.66
C GLU A 129 36.35 24.70 -4.54
N THR A 130 35.35 23.80 -4.53
CA THR A 130 34.36 23.75 -3.45
C THR A 130 35.05 23.32 -2.13
N PRO A 131 34.78 24.01 -1.00
CA PRO A 131 35.30 23.63 0.31
C PRO A 131 35.05 22.16 0.65
N GLU A 132 35.98 21.52 1.38
CA GLU A 132 35.91 20.09 1.69
C GLU A 132 34.67 19.68 2.48
N ASP A 133 34.17 20.57 3.36
CA ASP A 133 32.93 20.38 4.13
C ASP A 133 31.66 20.49 3.27
N ARG A 134 31.78 21.00 2.04
CA ARG A 134 30.68 21.26 1.10
C ARG A 134 30.76 20.41 -0.17
N ARG A 135 31.67 19.43 -0.23
CA ARG A 135 31.77 18.47 -1.33
C ARG A 135 31.84 17.05 -0.81
N ARG A 136 31.42 16.08 -1.63
CA ARG A 136 31.56 14.66 -1.35
C ARG A 136 31.66 13.83 -2.62
N MET A 137 32.28 12.65 -2.52
CA MET A 137 32.17 11.61 -3.55
C MET A 137 31.13 10.59 -3.10
N LYS A 138 29.97 10.55 -3.76
CA LYS A 138 28.93 9.53 -3.49
C LYS A 138 29.18 8.30 -4.36
N TYR A 139 29.15 7.12 -3.76
CA TYR A 139 29.11 5.87 -4.50
C TYR A 139 27.67 5.55 -4.88
N ALA A 140 27.44 5.12 -6.12
CA ALA A 140 26.15 4.71 -6.63
C ALA A 140 26.27 3.39 -7.40
N LYS A 141 25.19 2.62 -7.43
CA LYS A 141 25.09 1.37 -8.20
C LYS A 141 24.65 1.68 -9.62
N ARG A 142 25.26 1.00 -10.58
CA ARG A 142 24.82 0.98 -11.97
C ARG A 142 23.76 -0.12 -12.14
N ARG A 143 22.96 0.02 -13.18
CA ARG A 143 21.93 -0.98 -13.55
C ARG A 143 22.54 -2.34 -13.95
N ASP A 144 23.79 -2.36 -14.38
CA ASP A 144 24.55 -3.57 -14.74
C ASP A 144 25.17 -4.29 -13.54
N GLY A 145 24.97 -3.80 -12.31
CA GLY A 145 25.55 -4.36 -11.09
C GLY A 145 26.93 -3.80 -10.73
N GLY A 146 27.52 -2.93 -11.55
CA GLY A 146 28.75 -2.21 -11.24
C GLY A 146 28.54 -1.04 -10.26
N THR A 147 29.63 -0.47 -9.74
CA THR A 147 29.58 0.77 -8.95
C THR A 147 30.27 1.91 -9.68
N TYR A 148 29.82 3.14 -9.41
CA TYR A 148 30.47 4.36 -9.90
C TYR A 148 30.46 5.42 -8.82
N ARG A 149 31.27 6.47 -9.02
CA ARG A 149 31.38 7.59 -8.09
C ARG A 149 30.85 8.85 -8.77
N ILE A 150 30.08 9.61 -8.02
CA ILE A 150 29.53 10.90 -8.43
C ILE A 150 30.17 11.95 -7.55
N ALA A 151 30.86 12.91 -8.18
CA ALA A 151 31.32 14.12 -7.51
C ALA A 151 30.10 15.00 -7.22
N GLN A 152 29.86 15.30 -5.94
CA GLN A 152 28.73 16.10 -5.52
C GLN A 152 29.20 17.30 -4.71
N VAL A 153 28.52 18.41 -4.91
CA VAL A 153 28.71 19.65 -4.15
C VAL A 153 27.39 20.01 -3.46
N ARG A 154 27.50 20.75 -2.36
CA ARG A 154 26.36 21.18 -1.57
C ARG A 154 25.52 22.19 -2.37
N THR A 155 24.22 21.99 -2.39
CA THR A 155 23.30 22.96 -2.99
C THR A 155 23.15 24.17 -2.07
N THR A 156 23.04 25.37 -2.63
CA THR A 156 22.73 26.59 -1.88
C THR A 156 21.33 26.46 -1.24
N PRO A 157 21.21 26.50 0.11
CA PRO A 157 19.91 26.28 0.76
C PRO A 157 18.84 27.31 0.38
N ALA A 158 19.24 28.57 0.17
CA ALA A 158 18.33 29.66 -0.18
C ALA A 158 17.55 29.40 -1.49
N ASP A 159 18.20 28.78 -2.48
CA ASP A 159 17.57 28.46 -3.77
C ASP A 159 16.46 27.39 -3.62
N LEU A 160 16.53 26.61 -2.54
CA LEU A 160 15.59 25.54 -2.26
C LEU A 160 14.43 25.97 -1.37
N ALA A 161 14.45 27.18 -0.79
CA ALA A 161 13.51 27.54 0.27
C ALA A 161 12.03 27.32 -0.10
N ASN A 162 11.62 27.80 -1.28
CA ASN A 162 10.25 27.60 -1.78
C ASN A 162 9.95 26.13 -2.10
N THR A 163 10.94 25.39 -2.59
CA THR A 163 10.81 23.95 -2.87
C THR A 163 10.57 23.18 -1.59
N ILE A 164 11.36 23.44 -0.54
CA ILE A 164 11.21 22.82 0.78
C ILE A 164 9.85 23.17 1.39
N LEU A 165 9.44 24.44 1.33
CA LEU A 165 8.14 24.87 1.84
C LEU A 165 6.98 24.15 1.13
N LYS A 166 7.00 24.11 -0.20
CA LYS A 166 5.97 23.46 -1.00
C LYS A 166 5.94 21.95 -0.78
N MET A 167 7.08 21.32 -0.53
CA MET A 167 7.16 19.90 -0.22
C MET A 167 6.62 19.58 1.17
N ALA A 168 6.99 20.36 2.20
CA ALA A 168 6.42 20.20 3.54
C ALA A 168 4.89 20.37 3.52
N LYS A 169 4.39 21.39 2.81
CA LYS A 169 2.95 21.60 2.61
C LYS A 169 2.29 20.44 1.86
N LYS A 170 2.93 19.89 0.83
CA LYS A 170 2.41 18.73 0.07
C LYS A 170 2.22 17.53 0.99
N ARG A 171 3.26 17.17 1.76
CA ARG A 171 3.24 16.06 2.72
C ARG A 171 2.11 16.23 3.74
N ALA A 172 2.04 17.40 4.36
CA ALA A 172 1.02 17.70 5.37
C ALA A 172 -0.41 17.60 4.80
N GLN A 173 -0.63 18.06 3.57
CA GLN A 173 -1.95 18.04 2.95
C GLN A 173 -2.37 16.62 2.53
N ILE A 174 -1.44 15.79 2.03
CA ILE A 174 -1.72 14.39 1.69
C ILE A 174 -2.04 13.60 2.96
N ASP A 175 -1.22 13.73 4.00
CA ASP A 175 -1.46 13.10 5.30
C ASP A 175 -2.81 13.53 5.91
N ALA A 176 -3.13 14.83 5.83
CA ALA A 176 -4.40 15.36 6.33
C ALA A 176 -5.60 14.78 5.57
N ALA A 177 -5.50 14.68 4.23
CA ALA A 177 -6.55 14.09 3.40
C ALA A 177 -6.77 12.61 3.76
N LEU A 178 -5.70 11.82 3.90
CA LEU A 178 -5.77 10.41 4.27
C LEU A 178 -6.37 10.22 5.67
N THR A 179 -5.92 11.03 6.64
CA THR A 179 -6.39 11.00 8.03
C THR A 179 -7.88 11.32 8.14
N VAL A 180 -8.33 12.42 7.55
CA VAL A 180 -9.70 12.92 7.75
C VAL A 180 -10.72 12.16 6.92
N THR A 181 -10.33 11.64 5.75
CA THR A 181 -11.23 10.83 4.91
C THR A 181 -11.17 9.34 5.22
N ALA A 182 -10.31 8.91 6.16
CA ALA A 182 -10.01 7.51 6.44
C ALA A 182 -9.59 6.71 5.19
N ALA A 183 -8.91 7.36 4.25
CA ALA A 183 -8.54 6.78 2.97
C ALA A 183 -7.26 5.92 3.02
N SER A 184 -6.59 5.80 4.17
CA SER A 184 -5.41 4.93 4.35
C SER A 184 -5.71 3.44 4.16
N ASP A 185 -6.98 3.03 4.16
CA ASP A 185 -7.32 1.65 3.78
C ASP A 185 -7.18 1.41 2.25
N ILE A 186 -7.31 2.47 1.45
CA ILE A 186 -7.22 2.43 -0.01
C ILE A 186 -5.81 2.78 -0.48
N PHE A 187 -5.18 3.78 0.15
CA PHE A 187 -3.88 4.30 -0.26
C PHE A 187 -2.78 4.03 0.76
N ALA A 188 -1.56 3.76 0.28
CA ALA A 188 -0.35 3.74 1.09
C ALA A 188 0.11 5.17 1.43
N GLN A 189 0.83 5.31 2.55
CA GLN A 189 1.29 6.60 3.08
C GLN A 189 2.78 6.84 2.80
N ASP A 190 3.13 8.08 2.48
CA ASP A 190 4.48 8.68 2.57
C ASP A 190 5.62 8.02 1.77
N LEU A 191 5.33 7.18 0.78
CA LEU A 191 6.35 6.52 -0.04
C LEU A 191 6.71 7.31 -1.30
N GLU A 192 5.86 8.24 -1.72
CA GLU A 192 6.08 9.08 -2.91
C GLU A 192 7.19 10.11 -2.73
N ASP A 193 7.67 10.30 -1.52
CA ASP A 193 8.72 11.27 -1.22
C ASP A 193 10.06 10.64 -0.85
N LEU A 194 10.13 9.31 -0.77
CA LEU A 194 11.38 8.59 -0.56
C LEU A 194 12.31 8.71 -1.79
N PRO A 195 13.62 8.88 -1.60
CA PRO A 195 14.61 8.72 -2.66
C PRO A 195 14.50 7.35 -3.34
N GLU A 196 14.79 7.28 -4.63
CA GLU A 196 14.64 6.05 -5.41
C GLU A 196 15.43 4.88 -4.81
N GLU A 197 16.66 5.13 -4.37
CA GLU A 197 17.53 4.16 -3.69
C GLU A 197 16.90 3.58 -2.42
N LEU A 198 16.16 4.41 -1.67
CA LEU A 198 15.43 3.99 -0.48
C LEU A 198 14.16 3.23 -0.85
N ARG A 199 13.46 3.60 -1.93
CA ARG A 199 12.30 2.85 -2.43
C ARG A 199 12.69 1.45 -2.90
N GLU A 200 13.80 1.33 -3.63
CA GLU A 200 14.36 0.05 -4.05
C GLU A 200 14.75 -0.81 -2.84
N ALA A 201 15.44 -0.23 -1.84
CA ALA A 201 15.77 -0.94 -0.61
C ALA A 201 14.53 -1.37 0.19
N VAL A 202 13.49 -0.53 0.25
CA VAL A 202 12.21 -0.88 0.91
C VAL A 202 11.50 -1.98 0.12
N ALA A 203 11.53 -1.95 -1.20
CA ALA A 203 10.95 -2.99 -2.07
C ALA A 203 11.70 -4.32 -1.95
N GLU A 204 13.03 -4.33 -1.95
CA GLU A 204 13.86 -5.52 -1.73
C GLU A 204 13.59 -6.13 -0.35
N ASN A 205 13.48 -5.30 0.69
CA ASN A 205 13.14 -5.74 2.04
C ASN A 205 11.70 -6.27 2.14
N ALA A 206 10.74 -5.68 1.42
CA ALA A 206 9.37 -6.16 1.34
C ALA A 206 9.28 -7.51 0.61
N ALA A 207 9.98 -7.65 -0.53
CA ALA A 207 10.06 -8.90 -1.29
C ALA A 207 10.76 -10.01 -0.48
N ASN A 208 11.79 -9.68 0.29
CA ASN A 208 12.44 -10.61 1.21
C ASN A 208 11.55 -10.98 2.41
N LYS A 209 10.67 -10.09 2.87
CA LYS A 209 9.65 -10.42 3.88
C LYS A 209 8.53 -11.30 3.33
N GLU A 210 8.17 -11.18 2.06
CA GLU A 210 7.23 -12.10 1.40
C GLU A 210 7.86 -13.48 1.11
N ASN A 211 9.18 -13.55 0.93
CA ASN A 211 9.93 -14.80 0.80
C ASN A 211 10.39 -15.42 2.14
N GLY A 212 10.39 -14.65 3.23
CA GLY A 212 10.53 -15.16 4.58
C GLY A 212 9.19 -15.74 5.02
N LYS A 213 9.09 -17.07 5.19
CA LYS A 213 7.89 -17.73 5.71
C LYS A 213 7.32 -16.97 6.91
N ALA A 214 6.27 -16.19 6.68
CA ALA A 214 5.41 -15.71 7.74
C ALA A 214 4.84 -16.94 8.45
N ALA A 215 4.94 -16.96 9.79
CA ALA A 215 4.26 -17.97 10.59
C ALA A 215 2.78 -17.97 10.20
N PRO A 216 2.15 -19.13 9.96
CA PRO A 216 0.76 -19.16 9.53
C PRO A 216 -0.10 -18.53 10.62
N GLU A 217 -0.78 -17.43 10.29
CA GLU A 217 -1.87 -16.91 11.10
C GLU A 217 -2.93 -18.01 11.27
N PRO A 218 -3.55 -18.14 12.46
CA PRO A 218 -4.65 -19.08 12.64
C PRO A 218 -5.78 -18.72 11.66
N PRO A 219 -6.29 -19.68 10.87
CA PRO A 219 -7.22 -19.37 9.79
C PRO A 219 -8.54 -18.86 10.39
N LYS A 220 -8.91 -17.62 10.03
CA LYS A 220 -10.28 -17.13 10.21
C LYS A 220 -11.23 -17.99 9.34
N PRO A 221 -12.39 -18.41 9.85
CA PRO A 221 -13.32 -19.23 9.08
C PRO A 221 -13.85 -18.44 7.88
N LYS A 222 -13.49 -18.87 6.66
CA LYS A 222 -14.13 -18.40 5.43
C LYS A 222 -15.56 -18.94 5.42
N ALA A 223 -16.53 -18.07 5.12
CA ALA A 223 -17.91 -18.50 4.86
C ALA A 223 -17.92 -19.60 3.79
N ALA A 224 -18.62 -20.70 4.07
CA ALA A 224 -18.70 -21.84 3.15
C ALA A 224 -19.26 -21.40 1.79
N PRO A 225 -18.66 -21.80 0.66
CA PRO A 225 -19.22 -21.57 -0.67
C PRO A 225 -20.63 -22.15 -0.79
N ALA A 226 -21.51 -21.47 -1.52
CA ALA A 226 -22.88 -21.93 -1.72
C ALA A 226 -22.90 -23.27 -2.48
N ALA A 227 -23.75 -24.22 -2.06
CA ALA A 227 -23.73 -25.62 -2.46
C ALA A 227 -23.75 -25.89 -3.98
N GLY A 228 -24.28 -24.98 -4.79
CA GLY A 228 -24.38 -25.09 -6.26
C GLY A 228 -23.22 -24.49 -7.05
N GLN A 229 -22.19 -23.91 -6.40
CA GLN A 229 -21.01 -23.38 -7.09
C GLN A 229 -20.11 -24.51 -7.61
N PRO A 230 -19.26 -24.27 -8.62
CA PRO A 230 -18.25 -25.24 -9.06
C PRO A 230 -17.26 -25.57 -7.92
N PRO A 231 -16.61 -26.75 -7.97
CA PRO A 231 -15.65 -27.18 -6.97
C PRO A 231 -14.46 -26.22 -6.90
N SER A 232 -13.98 -25.99 -5.69
CA SER A 232 -12.72 -25.26 -5.48
C SER A 232 -11.53 -26.07 -5.98
N GLU A 233 -10.45 -25.39 -6.39
CA GLU A 233 -9.20 -26.06 -6.79
C GLU A 233 -8.64 -26.97 -5.69
N ASN A 234 -8.85 -26.61 -4.42
CA ASN A 234 -8.41 -27.42 -3.28
C ASN A 234 -9.19 -28.73 -3.18
N GLN A 235 -10.50 -28.74 -3.46
CA GLN A 235 -11.28 -29.97 -3.49
C GLN A 235 -10.83 -30.90 -4.62
N LEU A 236 -10.56 -30.35 -5.81
CA LEU A 236 -10.05 -31.13 -6.93
C LEU A 236 -8.69 -31.76 -6.59
N LYS A 237 -7.75 -30.96 -6.07
CA LYS A 237 -6.45 -31.47 -5.61
C LYS A 237 -6.57 -32.54 -4.53
N ALA A 238 -7.52 -32.39 -3.60
CA ALA A 238 -7.78 -33.38 -2.55
C ALA A 238 -8.28 -34.72 -3.12
N ILE A 239 -9.23 -34.69 -4.06
CA ILE A 239 -9.74 -35.89 -4.73
C ILE A 239 -8.60 -36.64 -5.42
N PHE A 240 -7.78 -35.96 -6.24
CA PHE A 240 -6.64 -36.58 -6.90
C PHE A 240 -5.62 -37.15 -5.90
N ALA A 241 -5.32 -36.40 -4.84
CA ALA A 241 -4.37 -36.85 -3.82
C ALA A 241 -4.87 -38.08 -3.06
N MET A 242 -6.15 -38.15 -2.71
CA MET A 242 -6.74 -39.28 -1.99
C MET A 242 -6.84 -40.52 -2.90
N CYS A 243 -7.27 -40.35 -4.16
CA CYS A 243 -7.26 -41.45 -5.13
C CYS A 243 -5.85 -42.02 -5.33
N ARG A 244 -4.82 -41.15 -5.42
CA ARG A 244 -3.42 -41.60 -5.50
C ARG A 244 -2.97 -42.39 -4.28
N LYS A 245 -3.42 -42.01 -3.08
CA LYS A 245 -3.13 -42.76 -1.84
C LYS A 245 -3.81 -44.14 -1.82
N LEU A 246 -4.99 -44.25 -2.44
CA LEU A 246 -5.70 -45.52 -2.64
C LEU A 246 -5.14 -46.35 -3.81
N GLY A 247 -4.01 -45.96 -4.40
CA GLY A 247 -3.38 -46.68 -5.51
C GLY A 247 -3.98 -46.40 -6.89
N VAL A 248 -5.01 -45.55 -6.98
CA VAL A 248 -5.62 -45.16 -8.25
C VAL A 248 -4.79 -44.02 -8.84
N THR A 249 -4.01 -44.33 -9.87
CA THR A 249 -3.06 -43.39 -10.49
C THR A 249 -3.44 -43.03 -11.93
N ASP A 250 -4.33 -43.79 -12.55
CA ASP A 250 -4.85 -43.51 -13.88
C ASP A 250 -5.99 -42.48 -13.81
N ASP A 251 -5.89 -41.43 -14.63
CA ASP A 251 -6.84 -40.31 -14.63
C ASP A 251 -8.26 -40.75 -14.97
N PHE A 252 -8.45 -41.74 -15.85
CA PHE A 252 -9.77 -42.24 -16.19
C PHE A 252 -10.40 -42.99 -15.01
N GLU A 253 -9.60 -43.78 -14.27
CA GLU A 253 -10.06 -44.45 -13.05
C GLU A 253 -10.39 -43.46 -11.92
N VAL A 254 -9.61 -42.38 -11.78
CA VAL A 254 -9.93 -41.28 -10.83
C VAL A 254 -11.27 -40.66 -11.18
N HIS A 255 -11.50 -40.34 -12.45
CA HIS A 255 -12.75 -39.75 -12.92
C HIS A 255 -13.94 -40.70 -12.74
N ARG A 256 -13.78 -42.00 -13.05
CA ARG A 256 -14.81 -43.01 -12.85
C ARG A 256 -15.17 -43.17 -11.38
N LYS A 257 -14.16 -43.26 -10.50
CA LYS A 257 -14.38 -43.40 -9.04
C LYS A 257 -15.05 -42.17 -8.45
N ALA A 258 -14.59 -40.97 -8.80
CA ALA A 258 -15.20 -39.73 -8.35
C ALA A 258 -16.63 -39.54 -8.89
N SER A 259 -16.91 -39.94 -10.14
CA SER A 259 -18.27 -39.88 -10.72
C SER A 259 -19.24 -40.77 -9.97
N ARG A 260 -18.83 -42.01 -9.65
CA ARG A 260 -19.62 -42.95 -8.85
C ARG A 260 -19.89 -42.40 -7.44
N LEU A 261 -18.88 -41.86 -6.77
CA LEU A 261 -19.02 -41.28 -5.43
C LEU A 261 -19.83 -39.96 -5.42
N ALA A 262 -19.90 -39.26 -6.56
CA ALA A 262 -20.73 -38.07 -6.74
C ALA A 262 -22.20 -38.39 -7.08
N GLY A 263 -22.56 -39.67 -7.24
CA GLY A 263 -23.91 -40.12 -7.56
C GLY A 263 -24.27 -40.07 -9.05
N VAL A 264 -23.28 -40.05 -9.95
CA VAL A 264 -23.51 -40.14 -11.41
C VAL A 264 -23.86 -41.61 -11.76
N PRO A 265 -24.95 -41.88 -12.49
CA PRO A 265 -25.39 -43.24 -12.80
C PRO A 265 -24.43 -43.95 -13.76
N GLU A 266 -24.07 -45.21 -13.48
CA GLU A 266 -23.26 -46.01 -14.41
C GLU A 266 -24.06 -46.30 -15.71
N PRO A 267 -23.43 -46.23 -16.91
CA PRO A 267 -22.00 -46.20 -17.20
C PRO A 267 -21.39 -44.79 -17.39
N GLU A 268 -22.09 -43.72 -17.00
CA GLU A 268 -21.61 -42.35 -17.26
C GLU A 268 -20.41 -41.98 -16.38
N VAL A 269 -19.38 -41.42 -17.00
CA VAL A 269 -18.18 -40.90 -16.33
C VAL A 269 -18.03 -39.43 -16.69
N LEU A 270 -17.82 -38.59 -15.67
CA LEU A 270 -17.62 -37.16 -15.89
C LEU A 270 -16.33 -36.94 -16.69
N PRO A 271 -16.41 -36.24 -17.84
CA PRO A 271 -15.23 -35.92 -18.64
C PRO A 271 -14.29 -34.96 -17.91
N SER A 272 -14.81 -34.22 -16.92
CA SER A 272 -14.04 -33.32 -16.07
C SER A 272 -14.60 -33.29 -14.66
N LEU A 273 -13.75 -33.43 -13.65
CA LEU A 273 -14.14 -33.23 -12.25
C LEU A 273 -14.55 -31.78 -11.94
N LYS A 274 -14.21 -30.82 -12.83
CA LYS A 274 -14.71 -29.44 -12.74
C LYS A 274 -16.23 -29.33 -12.95
N SER A 275 -16.86 -30.37 -13.51
CA SER A 275 -18.31 -30.42 -13.74
C SER A 275 -19.09 -30.80 -12.48
N LEU A 276 -18.42 -31.16 -11.38
CA LEU A 276 -19.07 -31.35 -10.09
C LEU A 276 -19.62 -30.03 -9.55
N THR A 277 -20.51 -30.12 -8.56
CA THR A 277 -20.81 -29.01 -7.65
C THR A 277 -19.89 -29.07 -6.43
N TYR A 278 -19.78 -27.96 -5.71
CA TYR A 278 -19.03 -27.87 -4.47
C TYR A 278 -19.52 -28.90 -3.43
N ALA A 279 -20.84 -29.13 -3.37
CA ALA A 279 -21.43 -30.14 -2.49
C ALA A 279 -21.05 -31.56 -2.93
N GLN A 280 -21.13 -31.87 -4.23
CA GLN A 280 -20.72 -33.18 -4.75
C GLN A 280 -19.23 -33.44 -4.53
N ALA A 281 -18.37 -32.46 -4.77
CA ALA A 281 -16.93 -32.61 -4.52
C ALA A 281 -16.63 -32.82 -3.03
N SER A 282 -17.37 -32.16 -2.13
CA SER A 282 -17.26 -32.39 -0.69
C SER A 282 -17.70 -33.81 -0.29
N ALA A 283 -18.79 -34.31 -0.89
CA ALA A 283 -19.28 -35.68 -0.66
C ALA A 283 -18.28 -36.73 -1.15
N VAL A 284 -17.68 -36.53 -2.33
CA VAL A 284 -16.64 -37.42 -2.87
C VAL A 284 -15.42 -37.45 -1.94
N ILE A 285 -14.95 -36.30 -1.47
CA ILE A 285 -13.80 -36.23 -0.54
C ILE A 285 -14.10 -36.98 0.76
N LYS A 286 -15.29 -36.78 1.33
CA LYS A 286 -15.69 -37.46 2.55
C LYS A 286 -15.70 -38.99 2.37
N ALA A 287 -16.28 -39.48 1.27
CA ALA A 287 -16.30 -40.91 0.97
C ALA A 287 -14.90 -41.49 0.72
N LEU A 288 -14.02 -40.76 0.03
CA LEU A 288 -12.62 -41.17 -0.18
C LEU A 288 -11.82 -41.17 1.12
N GLN A 289 -12.12 -40.27 2.05
CA GLN A 289 -11.48 -40.21 3.36
C GLN A 289 -11.93 -41.39 4.23
N GLU A 290 -13.23 -41.71 4.26
CA GLU A 290 -13.77 -42.90 4.94
C GLU A 290 -13.14 -44.19 4.39
N GLU A 291 -12.91 -44.28 3.07
CA GLU A 291 -12.23 -45.42 2.43
C GLU A 291 -10.72 -45.48 2.72
N LEU A 292 -10.08 -44.37 3.08
CA LEU A 292 -8.67 -44.32 3.45
C LEU A 292 -8.44 -44.62 4.95
N GLU A 293 -9.44 -44.31 5.77
CA GLU A 293 -9.44 -44.54 7.22
C GLU A 293 -9.93 -45.95 7.61
N GLY A 294 -10.65 -46.64 6.72
CA GLY A 294 -11.09 -48.03 6.85
C GLY A 294 -10.10 -49.04 6.30
#